data_AF-M7XJN6-F1
#
_entry.id   AF-M7XJN6-F1
#
_cell.length_a   1.000
_cell.length_b   1.000
_cell.length_c   1.000
_cell.angle_alpha   90.00
_cell.angle_beta   90.00
_cell.angle_gamma   90.00
#
_symmetry.space_group_name_H-M   'P 1'
#
loop_
_entity.id
_entity.type
_entity.pdbx_description
1 polymer ?
#
loop_
_entity_poly.entity_id
_entity_poly.type
_entity_poly.pdbx_seq_one_letter_code
_entity_poly.pdbx_strand_id
1 'polypeptide(L)'
;MKFATITLLMFLTVSLGFAQGLSKPDTTVQESKHFRIFGTDVTISKNEEGNSVWEFTEIEKDSNKSKNFNKYPKSDGGLTFDIGINQWVETDPAPAVKPWGSWNPAINAFHSYYASKNFFLKTTLGVSWYNFKFEDRNLQALRNADGVYFEEHPSQTGIRSKISASYANLTLVPTIRTSSKNFRFGIGGYAGMRLGGRGKFVYRDTNGNKMKEFQMGNMFANDFRYGLRSEIGIGQVDFYINYDLNEFFQQNKGPRVNALSFGIII
;
A
#
# COMPACT_ATOMS: atom_id res chain seq x y z
N MET A 1 9.26 -36.22 0.58
CA MET A 1 9.26 -34.76 0.30
C MET A 1 8.08 -34.15 1.05
N LYS A 2 8.32 -33.39 2.11
CA LYS A 2 7.29 -32.85 2.99
C LYS A 2 6.85 -31.49 2.48
N PHE A 3 5.58 -31.34 2.14
CA PHE A 3 4.95 -30.07 1.80
C PHE A 3 4.83 -29.21 3.05
N ALA A 4 5.35 -27.99 3.00
CA ALA A 4 5.23 -27.00 4.07
C ALA A 4 3.86 -26.30 3.94
N THR A 5 2.95 -26.64 4.84
CA THR A 5 1.65 -25.98 5.01
C THR A 5 1.86 -24.65 5.72
N ILE A 6 1.60 -23.53 5.03
CA ILE A 6 1.63 -22.19 5.63
C ILE A 6 0.25 -21.91 6.22
N THR A 7 0.13 -22.07 7.54
CA THR A 7 -1.06 -21.69 8.30
C THR A 7 -0.86 -20.28 8.85
N LEU A 8 -1.56 -19.30 8.27
CA LEU A 8 -1.61 -17.92 8.75
C LEU A 8 -2.64 -17.82 9.88
N LEU A 9 -2.17 -17.75 11.13
CA LEU A 9 -3.00 -17.50 12.31
C LEU A 9 -2.75 -16.07 12.80
N MET A 10 -3.71 -15.17 12.60
CA MET A 10 -3.67 -13.81 13.14
C MET A 10 -4.82 -13.65 14.15
N PHE A 11 -4.48 -13.67 15.44
CA PHE A 11 -5.40 -13.30 16.52
C PHE A 11 -5.33 -11.78 16.69
N LEU A 12 -6.44 -11.08 16.44
CA LEU A 12 -6.65 -9.71 16.88
C LEU A 12 -7.92 -9.69 17.74
N THR A 13 -7.75 -9.87 19.05
CA THR A 13 -8.84 -9.68 20.03
C THR A 13 -8.95 -8.18 20.33
N VAL A 14 -9.98 -7.53 19.81
CA VAL A 14 -10.41 -6.21 20.28
C VAL A 14 -11.65 -6.44 21.15
N SER A 15 -11.51 -6.25 22.45
CA SER A 15 -12.62 -6.25 23.40
C SER A 15 -13.42 -4.95 23.21
N LEU A 16 -14.60 -5.04 22.62
CA LEU A 16 -15.59 -3.97 22.60
C LEU A 16 -16.36 -4.00 23.93
N GLY A 17 -16.01 -3.09 24.85
CA GLY A 17 -16.84 -2.79 26.00
C GLY A 17 -17.99 -1.88 25.57
N PHE A 18 -19.22 -2.38 25.61
CA PHE A 18 -20.42 -1.54 25.54
C PHE A 18 -20.54 -0.74 26.85
N ALA A 19 -20.47 0.58 26.76
CA ALA A 19 -20.89 1.47 27.86
C ALA A 19 -22.30 1.99 27.56
N GLN A 20 -23.30 1.39 28.21
CA GLN A 20 -24.65 1.97 28.32
C GLN A 20 -24.67 3.00 29.44
N GLY A 21 -25.21 4.18 29.13
CA GLY A 21 -25.93 5.09 30.03
C GLY A 21 -25.24 5.55 31.31
N LEU A 22 -24.66 6.76 31.29
CA LEU A 22 -24.64 7.64 32.47
C LEU A 22 -24.64 9.12 32.05
N SER A 23 -25.39 9.92 32.81
CA SER A 23 -25.75 11.33 32.63
C SER A 23 -24.57 12.29 32.39
N LYS A 24 -24.74 13.23 31.44
CA LYS A 24 -23.87 14.41 31.23
C LYS A 24 -23.92 15.36 32.43
N PRO A 25 -22.79 15.83 32.97
CA PRO A 25 -22.69 17.17 33.54
C PRO A 25 -22.35 18.18 32.44
N ASP A 26 -23.02 19.34 32.48
CA ASP A 26 -22.72 20.49 31.63
C ASP A 26 -21.28 20.96 31.84
N THR A 27 -20.51 21.12 30.77
CA THR A 27 -19.20 21.78 30.81
C THR A 27 -19.05 22.64 29.57
N THR A 28 -19.00 23.95 29.78
CA THR A 28 -18.87 25.01 28.79
C THR A 28 -17.52 24.93 28.08
N VAL A 29 -17.52 24.73 26.75
CA VAL A 29 -16.30 24.57 25.92
C VAL A 29 -15.82 25.93 25.41
N GLN A 30 -14.57 26.29 25.75
CA GLN A 30 -13.84 27.41 25.15
C GLN A 30 -12.99 26.89 23.97
N GLU A 31 -13.43 27.19 22.74
CA GLU A 31 -12.78 26.90 21.45
C GLU A 31 -12.63 25.42 21.02
N SER A 32 -13.39 25.05 19.98
CA SER A 32 -13.29 23.78 19.27
C SER A 32 -12.71 23.96 17.87
N LYS A 33 -11.86 23.03 17.43
CA LYS A 33 -11.47 22.91 16.02
C LYS A 33 -12.04 21.63 15.43
N HIS A 34 -12.70 21.77 14.29
CA HIS A 34 -13.37 20.69 13.59
C HIS A 34 -12.55 20.29 12.36
N PHE A 35 -12.22 19.01 12.26
CA PHE A 35 -11.57 18.47 11.07
C PHE A 35 -12.29 17.21 10.61
N ARG A 36 -12.46 17.09 9.29
CA ARG A 36 -13.09 15.94 8.65
C ARG A 36 -12.02 15.04 8.09
N ILE A 37 -11.98 13.79 8.54
CA ILE A 37 -11.03 12.79 8.07
C ILE A 37 -11.80 11.50 7.77
N PHE A 38 -11.75 11.04 6.51
CA PHE A 38 -12.33 9.76 6.05
C PHE A 38 -13.81 9.50 6.43
N GLY A 39 -14.62 10.54 6.58
CA GLY A 39 -16.04 10.39 6.91
C GLY A 39 -16.37 10.35 8.41
N THR A 40 -15.35 10.52 9.26
CA THR A 40 -15.48 10.72 10.70
C THR A 40 -15.24 12.20 11.03
N ASP A 41 -16.09 12.78 11.89
CA ASP A 41 -15.86 14.10 12.44
C ASP A 41 -15.00 13.97 13.70
N VAL A 42 -13.83 14.62 13.67
CA VAL A 42 -12.92 14.66 14.81
C VAL A 42 -13.03 16.03 15.46
N THR A 43 -13.48 16.04 16.71
CA THR A 43 -13.53 17.26 17.51
C THR A 43 -12.40 17.22 18.53
N ILE A 44 -11.56 18.24 18.49
CA ILE A 44 -10.49 18.43 19.47
C ILE A 44 -10.93 19.57 20.39
N SER A 45 -11.07 19.24 21.68
CA SER A 45 -11.35 20.20 22.74
C SER A 45 -10.24 20.19 23.78
N LYS A 46 -10.06 21.32 24.44
CA LYS A 46 -9.18 21.43 25.61
C LYS A 46 -10.03 21.50 26.87
N ASN A 47 -9.66 20.69 27.86
CA ASN A 47 -10.24 20.81 29.20
C ASN A 47 -9.58 21.98 29.96
N GLU A 48 -10.20 22.40 31.06
CA GLU A 48 -9.71 23.51 31.92
C GLU A 48 -8.29 23.27 32.47
N GLU A 49 -7.84 22.02 32.54
CA GLU A 49 -6.48 21.63 32.94
C GLU A 49 -5.44 21.65 31.80
N GLY A 50 -5.82 22.12 30.59
CA GLY A 50 -4.93 22.24 29.44
C GLY A 50 -4.69 20.95 28.65
N ASN A 51 -5.29 19.82 29.07
CA ASN A 51 -5.20 18.53 28.39
C ASN A 51 -6.09 18.47 27.15
N SER A 52 -5.58 17.87 26.07
CA SER A 52 -6.33 17.70 24.81
C SER A 52 -7.15 16.41 24.84
N VAL A 53 -8.47 16.54 24.69
CA VAL A 53 -9.39 15.39 24.60
C VAL A 53 -9.74 15.14 23.14
N TRP A 54 -9.70 13.86 22.75
CA TRP A 54 -9.97 13.41 21.40
C TRP A 54 -11.32 12.69 21.39
N GLU A 55 -12.30 13.28 20.71
CA GLU A 55 -13.62 12.68 20.54
C GLU A 55 -13.84 12.30 19.08
N PHE A 56 -14.09 11.00 18.86
CA PHE A 56 -14.33 10.42 17.55
C PHE A 56 -15.81 10.06 17.46
N THR A 57 -16.58 10.81 16.66
CA THR A 57 -18.01 10.55 16.49
C THR A 57 -18.25 10.01 15.08
N GLU A 58 -18.66 8.74 14.98
CA GLU A 58 -19.22 8.21 13.74
C GLU A 58 -20.61 8.80 13.53
N ILE A 59 -20.87 9.34 12.33
CA ILE A 59 -22.18 9.87 11.98
C ILE A 59 -23.15 8.69 11.81
N GLU A 60 -24.01 8.45 12.80
CA GLU A 60 -25.19 7.61 12.61
C GLU A 60 -26.09 8.26 11.56
N LYS A 61 -26.31 7.53 10.45
CA LYS A 61 -27.28 7.96 9.44
C LYS A 61 -28.68 7.89 10.04
N ASP A 62 -29.23 9.06 10.36
CA ASP A 62 -30.65 9.24 10.70
C ASP A 62 -31.56 8.46 9.74
N SER A 63 -32.24 7.46 10.30
CA SER A 63 -33.08 6.50 9.58
C SER A 63 -34.51 7.02 9.40
N ASN A 64 -34.67 8.24 8.90
CA ASN A 64 -35.98 8.75 8.50
C ASN A 64 -35.92 9.27 7.06
N LYS A 65 -36.05 8.35 6.09
CA LYS A 65 -36.39 8.71 4.72
C LYS A 65 -37.47 7.79 4.16
N SER A 66 -38.47 8.43 3.58
CA SER A 66 -39.51 7.88 2.73
C SER A 66 -38.95 6.86 1.73
N LYS A 67 -39.83 5.93 1.30
CA LYS A 67 -39.56 4.93 0.25
C LYS A 67 -39.35 5.60 -1.12
N ASN A 68 -38.28 6.38 -1.26
CA ASN A 68 -37.70 6.67 -2.55
C ASN A 68 -36.92 5.43 -2.95
N PHE A 69 -37.31 4.80 -4.05
CA PHE A 69 -36.49 3.78 -4.70
C PHE A 69 -35.16 4.44 -5.10
N ASN A 70 -34.17 4.38 -4.20
CA ASN A 70 -32.83 4.90 -4.44
C ASN A 70 -32.27 4.18 -5.67
N LYS A 71 -32.27 4.87 -6.82
CA LYS A 71 -31.54 4.42 -8.01
C LYS A 71 -30.09 4.25 -7.58
N TYR A 72 -29.56 3.05 -7.74
CA TYR A 72 -28.15 2.79 -7.49
C TYR A 72 -27.32 3.70 -8.41
N PRO A 73 -26.24 4.32 -7.91
CA PRO A 73 -25.37 5.13 -8.76
C PRO A 73 -24.79 4.23 -9.86
N LYS A 74 -24.87 4.70 -11.11
CA LYS A 74 -24.32 3.95 -12.27
C LYS A 74 -22.79 3.94 -12.25
N SER A 75 -22.19 4.92 -11.59
CA SER A 75 -20.74 5.02 -11.42
C SER A 75 -20.38 5.78 -10.14
N ASP A 76 -19.19 5.49 -9.61
CA ASP A 76 -18.52 6.32 -8.62
C ASP A 76 -17.07 6.56 -9.04
N GLY A 77 -16.39 7.46 -8.33
CA GLY A 77 -14.97 7.69 -8.52
C GLY A 77 -14.40 8.51 -7.37
N GLY A 78 -13.09 8.55 -7.30
CA GLY A 78 -12.39 9.24 -6.23
C GLY A 78 -10.90 9.01 -6.27
N LEU A 79 -10.24 9.33 -5.16
CA LEU A 79 -8.83 9.08 -4.94
C LEU A 79 -8.68 7.98 -3.89
N THR A 80 -7.68 7.14 -4.06
CA THR A 80 -7.23 6.19 -3.04
C THR A 80 -5.73 6.23 -2.87
N PHE A 81 -5.29 5.84 -1.70
CA PHE A 81 -3.89 5.69 -1.33
C PHE A 81 -3.63 4.23 -0.99
N ASP A 82 -2.72 3.61 -1.74
CA ASP A 82 -2.29 2.25 -1.44
C ASP A 82 -1.05 2.35 -0.55
N ILE A 83 -1.05 1.62 0.57
CA ILE A 83 0.10 1.50 1.46
C ILE A 83 0.39 0.02 1.63
N GLY A 84 1.53 -0.41 1.08
CA GLY A 84 1.94 -1.81 1.18
C GLY A 84 3.44 -2.01 1.24
N ILE A 85 3.85 -3.25 1.03
CA ILE A 85 5.25 -3.66 0.93
C ILE A 85 5.45 -4.46 -0.35
N ASN A 86 6.69 -4.45 -0.86
CA ASN A 86 7.13 -5.24 -2.00
C ASN A 86 8.04 -6.36 -1.53
N GLN A 87 7.97 -7.47 -2.25
CA GLN A 87 8.84 -8.63 -2.14
C GLN A 87 9.24 -9.09 -3.55
N TRP A 88 10.37 -9.78 -3.63
CA TRP A 88 10.75 -10.51 -4.83
C TRP A 88 10.35 -11.96 -4.68
N VAL A 89 9.74 -12.50 -5.74
CA VAL A 89 9.51 -13.93 -5.90
C VAL A 89 10.64 -14.44 -6.78
N GLU A 90 11.54 -15.19 -6.17
CA GLU A 90 12.81 -15.60 -6.77
C GLU A 90 12.61 -16.80 -7.70
N THR A 91 13.08 -16.67 -8.95
CA THR A 91 13.22 -17.80 -9.88
C THR A 91 14.69 -18.19 -10.06
N ASP A 92 15.59 -17.21 -9.92
CA ASP A 92 17.05 -17.37 -9.92
C ASP A 92 17.66 -16.87 -8.61
N PRO A 93 18.95 -17.20 -8.32
CA PRO A 93 19.67 -16.63 -7.18
C PRO A 93 19.67 -15.10 -7.25
N ALA A 94 18.92 -14.47 -6.35
CA ALA A 94 18.83 -13.02 -6.22
C ALA A 94 19.04 -12.61 -4.76
N PRO A 95 19.43 -11.35 -4.50
CA PRO A 95 19.51 -10.87 -3.13
C PRO A 95 18.15 -10.88 -2.43
N ALA A 96 18.10 -11.45 -1.24
CA ALA A 96 16.90 -11.46 -0.41
C ALA A 96 16.44 -10.04 -0.08
N VAL A 97 15.13 -9.81 -0.18
CA VAL A 97 14.51 -8.51 0.09
C VAL A 97 13.80 -8.53 1.44
N LYS A 98 14.22 -7.65 2.34
CA LYS A 98 13.58 -7.46 3.64
C LYS A 98 12.16 -6.89 3.47
N PRO A 99 11.12 -7.48 4.11
CA PRO A 99 9.76 -6.92 4.09
C PRO A 99 9.69 -5.50 4.63
N TRP A 100 10.26 -5.28 5.83
CA TRP A 100 10.23 -3.96 6.46
C TRP A 100 11.17 -2.96 5.78
N GLY A 101 10.59 -1.88 5.26
CA GLY A 101 11.29 -0.84 4.54
C GLY A 101 11.27 -1.00 3.02
N SER A 102 10.69 -2.07 2.50
CA SER A 102 10.42 -2.28 1.07
C SER A 102 9.05 -1.72 0.69
N TRP A 103 8.79 -0.47 1.09
CA TRP A 103 7.47 0.16 0.98
C TRP A 103 6.95 0.27 -0.45
N ASN A 104 5.63 0.10 -0.60
CA ASN A 104 4.87 0.30 -1.83
C ASN A 104 3.74 1.32 -1.63
N PRO A 105 4.06 2.63 -1.54
CA PRO A 105 3.03 3.65 -1.59
C PRO A 105 2.51 3.80 -3.03
N ALA A 106 1.22 4.06 -3.19
CA ALA A 106 0.65 4.50 -4.46
C ALA A 106 -0.43 5.56 -4.24
N ILE A 107 -0.60 6.42 -5.25
CA ILE A 107 -1.66 7.42 -5.33
C ILE A 107 -2.46 7.10 -6.58
N ASN A 108 -3.76 6.94 -6.42
CA ASN A 108 -4.63 6.36 -7.42
C ASN A 108 -5.90 7.21 -7.59
N ALA A 109 -6.30 7.44 -8.84
CA ALA A 109 -7.65 7.87 -9.19
C ALA A 109 -8.42 6.65 -9.67
N PHE A 110 -9.58 6.39 -9.08
CA PHE A 110 -10.41 5.26 -9.46
C PHE A 110 -11.75 5.71 -10.01
N HIS A 111 -12.32 4.85 -10.84
CA HIS A 111 -13.68 4.94 -11.34
C HIS A 111 -14.32 3.55 -11.28
N SER A 112 -15.43 3.41 -10.56
CA SER A 112 -16.20 2.17 -10.56
C SER A 112 -17.43 2.31 -11.45
N TYR A 113 -17.58 1.39 -12.40
CA TYR A 113 -18.78 1.22 -13.20
C TYR A 113 -19.64 0.08 -12.64
N TYR A 114 -20.89 0.37 -12.28
CA TYR A 114 -21.79 -0.60 -11.66
C TYR A 114 -22.69 -1.26 -12.71
N ALA A 115 -22.36 -2.47 -13.14
CA ALA A 115 -23.23 -3.23 -14.05
C ALA A 115 -24.42 -3.86 -13.31
N SER A 116 -24.29 -4.14 -12.01
CA SER A 116 -25.40 -4.58 -11.16
C SER A 116 -25.22 -4.12 -9.71
N LYS A 117 -26.18 -4.44 -8.83
CA LYS A 117 -26.09 -4.15 -7.39
C LYS A 117 -24.87 -4.80 -6.72
N ASN A 118 -24.49 -5.98 -7.20
CA ASN A 118 -23.47 -6.83 -6.58
C ASN A 118 -22.22 -6.96 -7.44
N PHE A 119 -22.17 -6.36 -8.63
CA PHE A 119 -21.04 -6.43 -9.54
C PHE A 119 -20.70 -5.06 -10.09
N PHE A 120 -19.42 -4.72 -10.04
CA PHE A 120 -18.89 -3.48 -10.60
C PHE A 120 -17.49 -3.72 -11.16
N LEU A 121 -17.12 -2.95 -12.18
CA LEU A 121 -15.76 -2.90 -12.71
C LEU A 121 -15.07 -1.68 -12.13
N LYS A 122 -13.97 -1.87 -11.40
CA LYS A 122 -13.13 -0.80 -10.87
C LYS A 122 -11.94 -0.58 -11.79
N THR A 123 -11.88 0.59 -12.41
CA THR A 123 -10.75 1.05 -13.21
C THR A 123 -9.93 2.02 -12.38
N THR A 124 -8.61 1.85 -12.34
CA THR A 124 -7.73 2.72 -11.55
C THR A 124 -6.57 3.22 -12.41
N LEU A 125 -6.31 4.52 -12.37
CA LEU A 125 -5.11 5.14 -12.94
C LEU A 125 -4.30 5.74 -11.80
N GLY A 126 -3.02 5.43 -11.68
CA GLY A 126 -2.23 5.96 -10.57
C GLY A 126 -0.73 5.79 -10.69
N VAL A 127 -0.02 6.29 -9.70
CA VAL A 127 1.44 6.20 -9.60
C VAL A 127 1.81 5.42 -8.36
N SER A 128 2.72 4.47 -8.51
CA SER A 128 3.22 3.62 -7.41
C SER A 128 4.74 3.67 -7.33
N TRP A 129 5.29 3.52 -6.12
CA TRP A 129 6.73 3.43 -5.89
C TRP A 129 7.09 2.06 -5.34
N TYR A 130 7.82 1.30 -6.12
CA TYR A 130 8.38 0.02 -5.75
C TYR A 130 9.71 0.27 -5.07
N ASN A 131 9.85 -0.18 -3.84
CA ASN A 131 11.10 -0.13 -3.09
C ASN A 131 11.42 -1.54 -2.63
N PHE A 132 12.63 -2.00 -2.94
CA PHE A 132 13.18 -3.28 -2.53
C PHE A 132 14.41 -3.01 -1.70
N LYS A 133 14.32 -3.30 -0.40
CA LYS A 133 15.43 -3.17 0.54
C LYS A 133 16.09 -4.52 0.73
N PHE A 134 17.39 -4.59 0.50
CA PHE A 134 18.11 -5.84 0.69
C PHE A 134 18.25 -6.19 2.17
N GLU A 135 18.23 -7.48 2.44
CA GLU A 135 18.45 -8.04 3.77
C GLU A 135 19.89 -7.82 4.22
N ASP A 136 20.84 -8.17 3.35
CA ASP A 136 22.23 -7.76 3.50
C ASP A 136 22.37 -6.25 3.28
N ARG A 137 22.93 -5.57 4.28
CA ARG A 137 23.10 -4.12 4.27
C ARG A 137 24.39 -3.69 3.60
N ASN A 138 25.37 -4.59 3.49
CA ASN A 138 26.67 -4.35 2.88
C ASN A 138 26.63 -4.59 1.37
N LEU A 139 25.66 -5.36 0.89
CA LEU A 139 25.47 -5.59 -0.54
C LEU A 139 24.98 -4.32 -1.26
N GLN A 140 25.79 -3.79 -2.17
CA GLN A 140 25.46 -2.67 -3.01
C GLN A 140 24.99 -3.16 -4.39
N ALA A 141 23.89 -2.57 -4.89
CA ALA A 141 23.50 -2.74 -6.28
C ALA A 141 24.16 -1.67 -7.15
N LEU A 142 24.95 -2.11 -8.12
CA LEU A 142 25.67 -1.26 -9.06
C LEU A 142 25.19 -1.50 -10.49
N ARG A 143 25.43 -0.51 -11.34
CA ARG A 143 25.00 -0.51 -12.74
C ARG A 143 26.23 -0.40 -13.65
N ASN A 144 26.30 -1.25 -14.67
CA ASN A 144 27.28 -1.11 -15.77
C ASN A 144 26.55 -1.12 -17.14
N ALA A 145 27.30 -1.31 -18.24
CA ALA A 145 26.74 -1.42 -19.59
C ALA A 145 25.91 -2.70 -19.79
N ASP A 146 26.29 -3.76 -19.09
CA ASP A 146 25.76 -5.10 -19.28
C ASP A 146 24.54 -5.40 -18.40
N GLY A 147 24.38 -4.73 -17.26
CA GLY A 147 23.25 -4.92 -16.36
C GLY A 147 23.44 -4.35 -14.95
N VAL A 148 22.63 -4.83 -14.02
CA VAL A 148 22.83 -4.69 -12.58
C VAL A 148 23.62 -5.86 -12.06
N TYR A 149 24.61 -5.57 -11.23
CA TYR A 149 25.33 -6.55 -10.44
C TYR A 149 25.32 -6.14 -8.97
N PHE A 150 25.55 -7.11 -8.10
CA PHE A 150 25.53 -6.93 -6.66
C PHE A 150 26.90 -7.30 -6.11
N GLU A 151 27.50 -6.39 -5.36
CA GLU A 151 28.81 -6.58 -4.74
C GLU A 151 28.79 -6.13 -3.29
N GLU A 152 29.64 -6.74 -2.47
CA GLU A 152 29.85 -6.25 -1.12
C GLU A 152 30.64 -4.94 -1.14
N HIS A 153 30.10 -3.93 -0.48
CA HIS A 153 30.77 -2.64 -0.41
C HIS A 153 32.04 -2.74 0.46
N PRO A 154 33.20 -2.22 0.01
CA PRO A 154 34.48 -2.35 0.72
C PRO A 154 34.46 -1.84 2.16
N SER A 155 33.59 -0.87 2.47
CA SER A 155 33.50 -0.31 3.82
C SER A 155 32.94 -1.30 4.85
N GLN A 156 32.19 -2.33 4.45
CA GLN A 156 31.49 -3.30 5.32
C GLN A 156 30.63 -2.68 6.45
N THR A 157 30.33 -1.40 6.34
CA THR A 157 29.57 -0.57 7.30
C THR A 157 28.21 -0.15 6.75
N GLY A 158 27.63 -1.01 5.91
CA GLY A 158 26.35 -0.82 5.26
C GLY A 158 25.21 -0.65 6.25
N ILE A 159 24.46 0.43 6.09
CA ILE A 159 23.27 0.77 6.90
C ILE A 159 22.00 0.43 6.12
N ARG A 160 22.00 0.69 4.81
CA ARG A 160 20.83 0.55 3.95
C ARG A 160 21.24 0.42 2.51
N SER A 161 20.85 -0.69 1.89
CA SER A 161 20.90 -0.88 0.45
C SER A 161 19.49 -1.10 -0.11
N LYS A 162 19.16 -0.41 -1.21
CA LYS A 162 17.83 -0.47 -1.84
C LYS A 162 17.89 -0.24 -3.35
N ILE A 163 17.00 -0.91 -4.08
CA ILE A 163 16.59 -0.51 -5.43
C ILE A 163 15.16 0.05 -5.35
N SER A 164 14.92 1.14 -6.07
CA SER A 164 13.60 1.76 -6.19
C SER A 164 13.24 1.97 -7.65
N ALA A 165 11.96 1.78 -7.98
CA ALA A 165 11.38 2.13 -9.28
C ALA A 165 9.98 2.73 -9.09
N SER A 166 9.59 3.68 -9.93
CA SER A 166 8.25 4.27 -9.92
C SER A 166 7.53 3.99 -11.21
N TYR A 167 6.23 3.70 -11.14
CA TYR A 167 5.41 3.30 -12.28
C TYR A 167 4.10 4.08 -12.32
N ALA A 168 3.68 4.51 -13.51
CA ALA A 168 2.29 4.85 -13.79
C ALA A 168 1.55 3.56 -14.15
N ASN A 169 0.39 3.31 -13.55
CA ASN A 169 -0.35 2.07 -13.68
C ASN A 169 -1.79 2.32 -14.10
N LEU A 170 -2.32 1.41 -14.91
CA LEU A 170 -3.73 1.26 -15.21
C LEU A 170 -4.18 -0.12 -14.74
N THR A 171 -5.21 -0.19 -13.90
CA THR A 171 -5.79 -1.44 -13.40
C THR A 171 -7.24 -1.58 -13.83
N LEU A 172 -7.67 -2.81 -14.09
CA LEU A 172 -9.05 -3.18 -14.39
C LEU A 172 -9.44 -4.36 -13.52
N VAL A 173 -10.27 -4.12 -12.51
CA VAL A 173 -10.63 -5.12 -11.49
C VAL A 173 -12.15 -5.31 -11.47
N PRO A 174 -12.69 -6.37 -12.10
CA PRO A 174 -14.07 -6.77 -11.88
C PRO A 174 -14.22 -7.26 -10.45
N THR A 175 -15.22 -6.72 -9.75
CA THR A 175 -15.40 -6.91 -8.31
C THR A 175 -16.84 -7.29 -8.01
N ILE A 176 -17.00 -8.37 -7.24
CA ILE A 176 -18.27 -8.77 -6.64
C ILE A 176 -18.35 -8.24 -5.22
N ARG A 177 -19.55 -7.86 -4.78
CA ARG A 177 -19.83 -7.46 -3.39
C ARG A 177 -21.07 -8.15 -2.86
N THR A 178 -21.10 -8.41 -1.57
CA THR A 178 -22.28 -8.98 -0.90
C THR A 178 -23.44 -7.99 -0.89
N SER A 179 -24.66 -8.50 -0.71
CA SER A 179 -25.87 -7.65 -0.60
C SER A 179 -25.82 -6.69 0.58
N SER A 180 -25.12 -7.07 1.66
CA SER A 180 -24.82 -6.20 2.81
C SER A 180 -23.80 -5.11 2.48
N LYS A 181 -23.08 -5.22 1.36
CA LYS A 181 -21.96 -4.34 0.94
C LYS A 181 -20.73 -4.38 1.84
N ASN A 182 -20.74 -5.19 2.91
CA ASN A 182 -19.62 -5.29 3.85
C ASN A 182 -18.44 -6.06 3.27
N PHE A 183 -18.68 -7.03 2.39
CA PHE A 183 -17.62 -7.82 1.79
C PHE A 183 -17.56 -7.56 0.28
N ARG A 184 -16.35 -7.37 -0.23
CA ARG A 184 -16.06 -7.23 -1.66
C ARG A 184 -14.83 -8.03 -2.02
N PHE A 185 -14.85 -8.65 -3.19
CA PHE A 185 -13.73 -9.39 -3.75
C PHE A 185 -13.63 -9.12 -5.24
N GLY A 186 -12.45 -8.76 -5.71
CA GLY A 186 -12.16 -8.51 -7.10
C GLY A 186 -10.84 -9.09 -7.52
N ILE A 187 -10.76 -9.55 -8.77
CA ILE A 187 -9.53 -10.02 -9.37
C ILE A 187 -9.50 -9.56 -10.82
N GLY A 188 -8.38 -8.97 -11.22
CA GLY A 188 -8.24 -8.44 -12.56
C GLY A 188 -6.79 -8.22 -12.95
N GLY A 189 -6.61 -7.49 -14.04
CA GLY A 189 -5.30 -7.22 -14.61
C GLY A 189 -4.85 -5.80 -14.33
N TYR A 190 -3.55 -5.58 -14.43
CA TYR A 190 -2.99 -4.25 -14.55
C TYR A 190 -1.83 -4.22 -15.54
N ALA A 191 -1.57 -3.03 -16.06
CA ALA A 191 -0.38 -2.71 -16.85
C ALA A 191 0.23 -1.40 -16.33
N GLY A 192 1.54 -1.24 -16.47
CA GLY A 192 2.23 -0.06 -16.00
C GLY A 192 3.47 0.29 -16.82
N MET A 193 3.80 1.58 -16.82
CA MET A 193 4.97 2.14 -17.47
C MET A 193 5.89 2.79 -16.44
N ARG A 194 7.19 2.54 -16.56
CA ARG A 194 8.19 3.04 -15.62
C ARG A 194 8.40 4.55 -15.82
N LEU A 195 8.30 5.29 -14.74
CA LEU A 195 8.57 6.73 -14.69
C LEU A 195 10.01 7.03 -14.26
N GLY A 196 10.64 6.13 -13.51
CA GLY A 196 11.99 6.30 -13.03
C GLY A 196 12.44 5.18 -12.12
N GLY A 197 13.70 5.25 -11.68
CA GLY A 197 14.27 4.32 -10.73
C GLY A 197 15.69 4.69 -10.35
N ARG A 198 16.15 4.15 -9.22
CA ARG A 198 17.46 4.45 -8.64
C ARG A 198 17.91 3.34 -7.71
N GLY A 199 19.22 3.14 -7.65
CA GLY A 199 19.88 2.42 -6.57
C GLY A 199 20.23 3.40 -5.45
N LYS A 200 20.17 2.94 -4.21
CA LYS A 200 20.57 3.72 -3.03
C LYS A 200 21.37 2.84 -2.08
N PHE A 201 22.57 3.29 -1.76
CA PHE A 201 23.42 2.69 -0.75
C PHE A 201 23.77 3.71 0.33
N VAL A 202 23.88 3.28 1.58
CA VAL A 202 24.16 4.14 2.73
C VAL A 202 25.08 3.38 3.66
N TYR A 203 26.21 3.98 4.01
CA TYR A 203 27.24 3.38 4.85
C TYR A 203 27.85 4.41 5.82
N ARG A 204 28.75 3.97 6.71
CA ARG A 204 29.60 4.87 7.51
C ARG A 204 31.02 4.90 6.97
N ASP A 205 31.59 6.10 6.81
CA ASP A 205 33.00 6.24 6.45
C ASP A 205 33.93 5.90 7.65
N THR A 206 35.24 5.98 7.43
CA THR A 206 36.27 5.74 8.46
C THR A 206 36.19 6.72 9.63
N ASN A 207 35.58 7.89 9.43
CA ASN A 207 35.38 8.92 10.45
C ASN A 207 34.03 8.75 11.18
N GLY A 208 33.24 7.71 10.85
CA GLY A 208 31.94 7.44 11.43
C GLY A 208 30.78 8.26 10.85
N ASN A 209 31.04 9.10 9.84
CA ASN A 209 30.05 9.93 9.16
C ASN A 209 29.19 9.09 8.22
N LYS A 210 27.92 9.47 8.09
CA LYS A 210 26.95 8.76 7.26
C LYS A 210 27.03 9.24 5.81
N MET A 211 27.49 8.35 4.93
CA MET A 211 27.56 8.60 3.49
C MET A 211 26.37 7.98 2.77
N LYS A 212 25.92 8.63 1.69
CA LYS A 212 24.81 8.17 0.86
C LYS A 212 25.25 8.20 -0.60
N GLU A 213 25.19 7.05 -1.24
CA GLU A 213 25.46 6.90 -2.65
C GLU A 213 24.18 6.59 -3.39
N PHE A 214 24.05 7.17 -4.57
CA PHE A 214 22.91 6.95 -5.43
C PHE A 214 23.37 6.56 -6.82
N GLN A 215 22.83 5.46 -7.32
CA GLN A 215 23.01 5.01 -8.68
C GLN A 215 21.81 5.47 -9.50
N MET A 216 22.01 6.49 -10.33
CA MET A 216 20.99 6.99 -11.26
C MET A 216 20.92 6.07 -12.49
N GLY A 217 19.78 6.04 -13.18
CA GLY A 217 19.61 5.25 -14.41
C GLY A 217 18.75 3.99 -14.26
N ASN A 218 17.72 4.04 -13.40
CA ASN A 218 16.62 3.07 -13.32
C ASN A 218 16.99 1.65 -12.89
N MET A 219 18.28 1.34 -12.66
CA MET A 219 18.77 0.02 -12.26
C MET A 219 18.26 -1.11 -13.16
N PHE A 220 18.11 -0.84 -14.46
CA PHE A 220 17.52 -1.77 -15.43
C PHE A 220 16.18 -2.38 -14.98
N ALA A 221 15.40 -1.68 -14.14
CA ALA A 221 14.02 -2.05 -13.88
C ALA A 221 13.22 -1.98 -15.19
N ASN A 222 12.33 -2.95 -15.41
CA ASN A 222 11.58 -3.10 -16.64
C ASN A 222 10.75 -1.85 -16.96
N ASP A 223 10.72 -1.46 -18.23
CA ASP A 223 10.08 -0.21 -18.67
C ASP A 223 8.57 -0.37 -18.74
N PHE A 224 8.14 -1.59 -19.04
CA PHE A 224 6.75 -2.00 -19.06
C PHE A 224 6.56 -3.17 -18.09
N ARG A 225 5.41 -3.18 -17.43
CA ARG A 225 5.02 -4.28 -16.54
C ARG A 225 3.55 -4.58 -16.66
N TYR A 226 3.20 -5.82 -16.39
CA TYR A 226 1.82 -6.25 -16.36
C TYR A 226 1.66 -7.39 -15.37
N GLY A 227 0.45 -7.52 -14.83
CA GLY A 227 0.22 -8.50 -13.78
C GLY A 227 -1.22 -8.64 -13.37
N LEU A 228 -1.40 -9.41 -12.30
CA LEU A 228 -2.69 -9.63 -11.67
C LEU A 228 -2.81 -8.74 -10.43
N ARG A 229 -3.98 -8.13 -10.26
CA ARG A 229 -4.37 -7.38 -9.06
C ARG A 229 -5.60 -8.03 -8.46
N SER A 230 -5.52 -8.38 -7.18
CA SER A 230 -6.65 -8.86 -6.38
C SER A 230 -6.95 -7.85 -5.28
N GLU A 231 -8.23 -7.63 -5.01
CA GLU A 231 -8.72 -6.74 -3.95
C GLU A 231 -9.73 -7.49 -3.07
N ILE A 232 -9.55 -7.41 -1.75
CA ILE A 232 -10.48 -7.95 -0.75
C ILE A 232 -10.85 -6.83 0.20
N GLY A 233 -12.14 -6.52 0.31
CA GLY A 233 -12.62 -5.47 1.20
C GLY A 233 -13.54 -5.99 2.27
N ILE A 234 -13.33 -5.50 3.49
CA ILE A 234 -14.12 -5.79 4.68
C ILE A 234 -14.47 -4.46 5.35
N GLY A 235 -15.75 -4.09 5.32
CA GLY A 235 -16.22 -2.81 5.85
C GLY A 235 -15.58 -1.63 5.11
N GLN A 236 -14.85 -0.80 5.84
CA GLN A 236 -14.20 0.40 5.29
C GLN A 236 -12.78 0.14 4.76
N VAL A 237 -12.17 -0.99 5.11
CA VAL A 237 -10.78 -1.29 4.72
C VAL A 237 -10.75 -2.23 3.53
N ASP A 238 -9.87 -1.92 2.58
CA ASP A 238 -9.54 -2.76 1.44
C ASP A 238 -8.11 -3.26 1.56
N PHE A 239 -7.89 -4.51 1.18
CA PHE A 239 -6.59 -5.13 1.01
C PHE A 239 -6.34 -5.38 -0.47
N TYR A 240 -5.09 -5.25 -0.90
CA TYR A 240 -4.70 -5.56 -2.26
C TYR A 240 -3.49 -6.49 -2.30
N ILE A 241 -3.41 -7.25 -3.40
CA ILE A 241 -2.25 -8.05 -3.78
C ILE A 241 -2.01 -7.82 -5.27
N ASN A 242 -0.80 -7.44 -5.64
CA ASN A 242 -0.32 -7.32 -7.02
C ASN A 242 0.77 -8.36 -7.25
N TYR A 243 0.67 -9.13 -8.32
CA TYR A 243 1.71 -10.05 -8.76
C TYR A 243 2.12 -9.71 -10.19
N ASP A 244 3.39 -9.40 -10.40
CA ASP A 244 3.97 -9.11 -11.71
C ASP A 244 4.18 -10.42 -12.46
N LEU A 245 3.60 -10.52 -13.64
CA LEU A 245 3.79 -11.70 -14.49
C LEU A 245 5.13 -11.65 -15.22
N ASN A 246 5.66 -10.44 -15.45
CA ASN A 246 7.00 -10.24 -16.01
C ASN A 246 8.06 -10.00 -14.93
N GLU A 247 9.32 -10.20 -15.32
CA GLU A 247 10.48 -9.96 -14.46
C GLU A 247 10.64 -8.47 -14.15
N PHE A 248 11.07 -8.17 -12.91
CA PHE A 248 11.32 -6.81 -12.44
C PHE A 248 12.47 -6.14 -13.19
N PHE A 249 13.51 -6.89 -13.54
CA PHE A 249 14.62 -6.41 -14.35
C PHE A 249 14.35 -6.65 -15.83
N GLN A 250 14.98 -5.84 -16.68
CA GLN A 250 15.01 -6.08 -18.12
C GLN A 250 15.74 -7.39 -18.42
N GLN A 251 15.38 -8.02 -19.55
CA GLN A 251 15.91 -9.31 -19.95
C GLN A 251 17.45 -9.30 -19.99
N ASN A 252 18.08 -10.28 -19.32
CA ASN A 252 19.54 -10.41 -19.21
C ASN A 252 20.26 -9.21 -18.56
N LYS A 253 19.55 -8.31 -17.89
CA LYS A 253 20.13 -7.13 -17.21
C LYS A 253 20.12 -7.24 -15.68
N GLY A 254 19.72 -8.37 -15.12
CA GLY A 254 19.71 -8.62 -13.69
C GLY A 254 19.16 -10.02 -13.36
N PRO A 255 19.01 -10.35 -12.08
CA PRO A 255 18.43 -11.63 -11.65
C PRO A 255 16.97 -11.75 -12.09
N ARG A 256 16.53 -12.97 -12.41
CA ARG A 256 15.13 -13.25 -12.75
C ARG A 256 14.28 -13.33 -11.50
N VAL A 257 13.62 -12.22 -11.20
CA VAL A 257 12.71 -12.08 -10.06
C VAL A 257 11.44 -11.38 -10.50
N ASN A 258 10.30 -11.84 -9.98
CA ASN A 258 9.02 -11.18 -10.16
C ASN A 258 8.71 -10.34 -8.92
N ALA A 259 8.03 -9.21 -9.10
CA ALA A 259 7.59 -8.41 -7.97
C ALA A 259 6.24 -8.90 -7.43
N LEU A 260 6.13 -8.94 -6.10
CA LEU A 260 4.90 -9.15 -5.37
C LEU A 260 4.69 -7.96 -4.44
N SER A 261 3.52 -7.34 -4.49
CA SER A 261 3.18 -6.24 -3.60
C SER A 261 1.86 -6.51 -2.91
N PHE A 262 1.76 -6.21 -1.63
CA PHE A 262 0.51 -6.34 -0.90
C PHE A 262 0.41 -5.31 0.21
N GLY A 263 -0.82 -4.96 0.57
CA GLY A 263 -1.07 -3.92 1.56
C GLY A 263 -2.53 -3.56 1.68
N ILE A 264 -2.78 -2.34 2.14
CA ILE A 264 -4.10 -1.76 2.32
C ILE A 264 -4.36 -0.63 1.33
N ILE A 265 -5.63 -0.44 0.97
CA ILE A 265 -6.13 0.71 0.22
C ILE A 265 -6.95 1.56 1.20
N ILE A 266 -6.68 2.86 1.20
CA ILE A 266 -7.35 3.88 2.03
C ILE A 266 -7.95 4.95 1.13
#